data_AF-A0A3S1RVL3-F1
#
_entry.id   AF-A0A3S1RVL3-F1
#
_cell.length_a   1.000
_cell.length_b   1.000
_cell.length_c   1.000
_cell.angle_alpha   90.00
_cell.angle_beta   90.00
_cell.angle_gamma   90.00
#
_symmetry.space_group_name_H-M   'P 1'
#
loop_
_entity.id
_entity.type
_entity.pdbx_description
1 polymer ?
#
loop_
_entity_poly.entity_id
_entity_poly.type
_entity_poly.pdbx_seq_one_letter_code
_entity_poly.pdbx_strand_id
1 'polypeptide(L)'
;MSTTSLLQTACMTGKRTGRLAVGLLAVIVFLASLAVSDQAFAHAALIKTDPADGAVLAQGPAQFSLTFSEPVSPLVLTLVKPDGKPVPLTAFRLSDQTVEIDNPQPLKSGTHVLSWRVISADGHPVGGSLLFSIGAPSEPPAVSEAVDWPLRSAIWASKIFLYVGLFLGVGGAFALAWLAGSARAGQRFVAAAILSGLVASSLSLGLQGLDALGAPLSHLAQSVIWRTGLGTSFGWTVLVALIALGLGLLSLA
;
A
#
# COMPACT_ATOMS: atom_id res chain seq x y z
N MET A 1 -36.76 -60.80 -10.35
CA MET A 1 -35.90 -59.73 -9.80
C MET A 1 -34.46 -60.19 -9.97
N SER A 2 -33.76 -59.64 -10.96
CA SER A 2 -32.45 -60.16 -11.38
C SER A 2 -31.33 -59.60 -10.51
N THR A 3 -30.52 -60.51 -9.95
CA THR A 3 -29.38 -60.27 -9.05
C THR A 3 -28.25 -59.43 -9.66
N THR A 4 -28.33 -59.09 -10.94
CA THR A 4 -27.37 -58.27 -11.68
C THR A 4 -27.47 -56.76 -11.38
N SER A 5 -28.59 -56.26 -10.86
CA SER A 5 -28.77 -54.80 -10.64
C SER A 5 -28.09 -54.26 -9.37
N LEU A 6 -27.87 -55.09 -8.34
CA LEU A 6 -27.32 -54.63 -7.05
C LEU A 6 -25.78 -54.43 -7.08
N LEU A 7 -25.07 -55.12 -7.97
CA LEU A 7 -23.60 -55.02 -8.07
C LEU A 7 -23.14 -53.74 -8.81
N GLN A 8 -23.96 -53.17 -9.68
CA GLN A 8 -23.64 -51.92 -10.40
C GLN A 8 -23.76 -50.69 -9.50
N THR A 9 -24.69 -50.67 -8.54
CA THR A 9 -24.93 -49.52 -7.65
C THR A 9 -23.87 -49.38 -6.56
N ALA A 10 -23.29 -50.48 -6.09
CA ALA A 10 -22.19 -50.48 -5.12
C ALA A 10 -20.83 -50.03 -5.71
N CYS A 11 -20.59 -50.32 -6.99
CA CYS A 11 -19.35 -49.91 -7.68
C CYS A 11 -19.32 -48.40 -8.00
N MET A 12 -20.47 -47.76 -8.18
CA MET A 12 -20.57 -46.32 -8.47
C MET A 12 -20.48 -45.42 -7.23
N THR A 13 -20.91 -45.92 -6.06
CA THR A 13 -20.87 -45.18 -4.78
C THR A 13 -19.45 -45.08 -4.23
N GLY A 14 -18.66 -46.15 -4.31
CA GLY A 14 -17.24 -46.14 -3.87
C GLY A 14 -16.33 -45.20 -4.68
N LYS A 15 -16.62 -45.00 -5.97
CA LYS A 15 -15.87 -44.04 -6.82
C LYS A 15 -16.21 -42.58 -6.52
N ARG A 16 -17.45 -42.28 -6.08
CA ARG A 16 -17.87 -40.91 -5.72
C ARG A 16 -17.31 -40.48 -4.36
N THR A 17 -17.32 -41.36 -3.36
CA THR A 17 -16.69 -41.09 -2.05
C THR A 17 -15.18 -40.95 -2.16
N GLY A 18 -14.52 -41.76 -2.99
CA GLY A 18 -13.08 -41.59 -3.27
C GLY A 18 -12.75 -40.24 -3.93
N ARG A 19 -13.56 -39.76 -4.88
CA ARG A 19 -13.38 -38.44 -5.51
C ARG A 19 -13.64 -37.27 -4.57
N LEU A 20 -14.66 -37.38 -3.71
CA LEU A 20 -14.95 -36.36 -2.69
C LEU A 20 -13.87 -36.31 -1.61
N ALA A 21 -13.34 -37.46 -1.18
CA ALA A 21 -12.24 -37.53 -0.22
C ALA A 21 -10.93 -36.97 -0.81
N VAL A 22 -10.62 -37.27 -2.07
CA VAL A 22 -9.46 -36.68 -2.77
C VAL A 22 -9.64 -35.17 -2.97
N GLY A 23 -10.85 -34.71 -3.31
CA GLY A 23 -11.16 -33.28 -3.40
C GLY A 23 -11.03 -32.55 -2.07
N LEU A 24 -11.55 -33.13 -0.99
CA LEU A 24 -11.44 -32.58 0.37
C LEU A 24 -9.98 -32.56 0.84
N LEU A 25 -9.21 -33.63 0.59
CA LEU A 25 -7.80 -33.68 0.90
C LEU A 25 -7.01 -32.64 0.10
N ALA A 26 -7.32 -32.45 -1.18
CA ALA A 26 -6.70 -31.41 -2.00
C ALA A 26 -7.02 -30.00 -1.48
N VAL A 27 -8.26 -29.75 -1.04
CA VAL A 27 -8.65 -28.48 -0.41
C VAL A 27 -7.94 -28.29 0.93
N ILE A 28 -7.84 -29.32 1.78
CA ILE A 28 -7.13 -29.25 3.06
C ILE A 28 -5.64 -29.00 2.85
N VAL A 29 -5.00 -29.69 1.88
CA VAL A 29 -3.59 -29.48 1.54
C VAL A 29 -3.38 -28.08 0.96
N PHE A 30 -4.28 -27.59 0.11
CA PHE A 30 -4.25 -26.22 -0.41
C PHE A 30 -4.39 -25.19 0.71
N LEU A 31 -5.38 -25.33 1.60
CA LEU A 31 -5.57 -24.44 2.75
C LEU A 31 -4.40 -24.51 3.74
N ALA A 32 -3.83 -25.69 3.97
CA ALA A 32 -2.64 -25.85 4.81
C ALA A 32 -1.40 -25.21 4.18
N SER A 33 -1.26 -25.24 2.85
CA SER A 33 -0.19 -24.54 2.13
C SER A 33 -0.32 -23.02 2.22
N LEU A 34 -1.55 -22.48 2.31
CA LEU A 34 -1.80 -21.06 2.58
C LEU A 34 -1.53 -20.65 4.03
N ALA A 35 -1.54 -21.61 4.96
CA ALA A 35 -1.26 -21.37 6.39
C ALA A 35 0.25 -21.28 6.70
N VAL A 36 1.11 -21.71 5.78
CA VAL A 36 2.55 -21.44 5.84
C VAL A 36 2.77 -20.02 5.30
N SER A 37 2.46 -19.03 6.13
CA SER A 37 2.87 -17.65 5.84
C SER A 37 4.36 -17.56 6.12
N ASP A 38 5.20 -17.66 5.08
CA ASP A 38 6.52 -17.04 5.17
C ASP A 38 6.28 -15.57 5.54
N GLN A 39 7.01 -15.10 6.55
CA GLN A 39 6.98 -13.71 6.95
C GLN A 39 7.50 -12.93 5.75
N ALA A 40 6.59 -12.41 4.92
CA ALA A 40 6.96 -11.62 3.77
C ALA A 40 7.61 -10.34 4.29
N PHE A 41 8.94 -10.34 4.36
CA PHE A 41 9.78 -9.15 4.60
C PHE A 41 9.74 -8.28 3.35
N ALA A 42 8.55 -7.80 2.99
CA ALA A 42 8.35 -6.94 1.83
C ALA A 42 8.77 -5.49 2.15
N HIS A 43 8.62 -5.08 3.41
CA HIS A 43 8.88 -3.71 3.82
C HIS A 43 10.29 -3.53 4.39
N ALA A 44 10.92 -2.42 4.02
CA ALA A 44 12.19 -1.99 4.59
C ALA A 44 12.07 -1.74 6.10
N ALA A 45 12.85 -2.49 6.89
CA ALA A 45 12.99 -2.26 8.32
C ALA A 45 14.19 -1.34 8.58
N LEU A 46 14.07 -0.39 9.50
CA LEU A 46 15.21 0.38 9.98
C LEU A 46 16.10 -0.51 10.86
N ILE A 47 17.38 -0.61 10.51
CA ILE A 47 18.35 -1.49 11.18
C ILE A 47 19.30 -0.70 12.08
N LYS A 48 19.76 0.47 11.60
CA LYS A 48 20.73 1.28 12.33
C LYS A 48 20.52 2.76 12.02
N THR A 49 20.79 3.60 13.02
CA THR A 49 20.80 5.05 12.86
C THR A 49 22.05 5.65 13.49
N ASP A 50 22.52 6.75 12.91
CA ASP A 50 23.47 7.65 13.55
C ASP A 50 22.95 9.08 13.36
N PRO A 51 22.56 9.79 14.44
CA PRO A 51 22.61 9.38 15.85
C PRO A 51 21.69 8.19 16.17
N ALA A 52 22.04 7.43 17.20
CA ALA A 52 21.16 6.41 17.74
C ALA A 52 19.88 7.05 18.33
N ASP A 53 18.76 6.34 18.29
CA ASP A 53 17.54 6.81 18.94
C ASP A 53 17.76 7.00 20.45
N GLY A 54 17.32 8.15 20.96
CA GLY A 54 17.55 8.62 22.33
C GLY A 54 18.97 9.14 22.61
N ALA A 55 19.85 9.24 21.62
CA ALA A 55 21.23 9.69 21.85
C ALA A 55 21.29 11.14 22.36
N VAL A 56 22.21 11.41 23.30
CA VAL A 56 22.54 12.76 23.76
C VAL A 56 23.95 13.11 23.30
N LEU A 57 24.06 14.07 22.39
CA LEU A 57 25.32 14.50 21.77
C LEU A 57 25.80 15.81 22.38
N ALA A 58 27.11 15.98 22.52
CA ALA A 58 27.68 17.24 22.97
C ALA A 58 27.49 18.37 21.94
N GLN A 59 27.49 18.04 20.65
CA GLN A 59 27.32 18.97 19.53
C GLN A 59 26.46 18.32 18.44
N GLY A 60 25.86 19.14 17.57
CA GLY A 60 25.08 18.64 16.43
C GLY A 60 25.94 17.83 15.46
N PRO A 61 25.46 16.70 14.94
CA PRO A 61 26.20 15.91 13.97
C PRO A 61 26.29 16.66 12.63
N ALA A 62 27.36 16.42 11.87
CA ALA A 62 27.49 16.96 10.52
C ALA A 62 26.57 16.25 9.51
N GLN A 63 26.21 15.01 9.80
CA GLN A 63 25.40 14.15 8.94
C GLN A 63 24.53 13.23 9.81
N PHE A 64 23.38 12.83 9.27
CA PHE A 64 22.56 11.75 9.81
C PHE A 64 22.68 10.53 8.90
N SER A 65 22.60 9.33 9.46
CA SER A 65 22.52 8.09 8.67
C SER A 65 21.34 7.23 9.11
N LEU A 66 20.63 6.69 8.12
CA LEU A 66 19.54 5.73 8.31
C LEU A 66 19.85 4.50 7.46
N THR A 67 20.21 3.39 8.10
CA THR A 67 20.47 2.11 7.43
C THR A 67 19.25 1.22 7.54
N PHE A 68 18.79 0.71 6.40
CA PHE A 68 17.62 -0.16 6.28
C PHE A 68 18.04 -1.60 5.99
N SER A 69 17.10 -2.54 6.07
CA SER A 69 17.29 -3.96 5.76
C SER A 69 17.50 -4.23 4.26
N GLU A 70 17.14 -3.25 3.42
CA GLU A 70 17.18 -3.30 1.97
C GLU A 70 17.36 -1.89 1.40
N PRO A 71 17.72 -1.74 0.11
CA PRO A 71 17.76 -0.43 -0.53
C PRO A 71 16.40 0.27 -0.50
N VAL A 72 16.42 1.59 -0.26
CA VAL A 72 15.21 2.41 -0.20
C VAL A 72 15.36 3.69 -1.03
N SER A 73 14.23 4.25 -1.46
CA SER A 73 14.19 5.56 -2.13
C SER A 73 13.56 6.61 -1.21
N PRO A 74 14.30 7.63 -0.75
CA PRO A 74 13.75 8.68 0.11
C PRO A 74 12.65 9.50 -0.58
N LEU A 75 11.56 9.74 0.16
CA LEU A 75 10.46 10.62 -0.25
C LEU A 75 10.48 11.94 0.51
N VAL A 76 10.49 11.84 1.84
CA VAL A 76 10.45 13.00 2.74
C VAL A 76 11.42 12.74 3.87
N LEU A 77 12.31 13.69 4.13
CA LEU A 77 13.24 13.68 5.26
C LEU A 77 13.07 15.01 5.98
N THR A 78 12.85 14.97 7.29
CA THR A 78 12.55 16.19 8.06
C THR A 78 13.23 16.13 9.42
N LEU A 79 13.87 17.24 9.78
CA LEU A 79 14.35 17.48 11.13
C LEU A 79 13.38 18.44 11.84
N VAL A 80 12.76 17.99 12.93
CA VAL A 80 11.99 18.86 13.81
C VAL A 80 12.87 19.31 14.97
N LYS A 81 12.99 20.62 15.13
CA LYS A 81 13.80 21.26 16.18
C LYS A 81 13.05 21.29 17.53
N PRO A 82 13.75 21.61 18.64
CA PRO A 82 13.12 21.73 19.97
C PRO A 82 11.99 22.76 20.03
N ASP A 83 12.02 23.77 19.15
CA ASP A 83 10.96 24.78 19.00
C ASP A 83 9.76 24.30 18.16
N GLY A 84 9.71 23.01 17.81
CA GLY A 84 8.65 22.41 17.00
C GLY A 84 8.73 22.73 15.51
N LYS A 85 9.71 23.54 15.05
CA LYS A 85 9.80 23.92 13.64
C LYS A 85 10.38 22.78 12.79
N PRO A 86 9.66 22.30 11.76
CA PRO A 86 10.19 21.33 10.81
C PRO A 86 11.18 22.00 9.85
N VAL A 87 12.23 21.26 9.50
CA VAL A 87 13.28 21.65 8.55
C VAL A 87 13.40 20.52 7.53
N PRO A 88 13.05 20.74 6.25
CA PRO A 88 13.24 19.75 5.20
C PRO A 88 14.73 19.43 5.01
N LEU A 89 15.05 18.15 4.89
CA LEU A 89 16.40 17.67 4.61
C LEU A 89 16.47 17.20 3.15
N THR A 90 17.00 18.03 2.26
CA THR A 90 17.00 17.78 0.82
C THR A 90 18.34 17.34 0.26
N ALA A 91 19.42 17.54 1.01
CA ALA A 91 20.76 17.09 0.65
C ALA A 91 21.02 15.71 1.26
N PHE A 92 20.93 14.68 0.44
CA PHE A 92 21.20 13.30 0.85
C PHE A 92 21.91 12.51 -0.26
N ARG A 93 22.52 11.40 0.14
CA ARG A 93 23.19 10.44 -0.73
C ARG A 93 22.73 9.04 -0.35
N LEU A 94 22.71 8.15 -1.33
CA LEU A 94 22.43 6.74 -1.11
C LEU A 94 23.74 5.96 -1.19
N SER A 95 24.01 5.17 -0.15
CA SER A 95 25.17 4.29 -0.03
C SER A 95 24.66 2.90 0.34
N ASP A 96 24.49 2.05 -0.66
CA ASP A 96 23.81 0.75 -0.57
C ASP A 96 22.42 0.82 0.07
N GLN A 97 22.28 0.35 1.32
CA GLN A 97 21.04 0.35 2.10
C GLN A 97 20.95 1.52 3.08
N THR A 98 21.91 2.46 3.01
CA THR A 98 22.02 3.60 3.92
C THR A 98 21.67 4.90 3.21
N VAL A 99 20.78 5.66 3.83
CA VAL A 99 20.48 7.05 3.47
C VAL A 99 21.35 7.95 4.34
N GLU A 100 22.30 8.62 3.70
CA GLU A 100 23.19 9.59 4.31
C GLU A 100 22.66 11.00 4.08
N ILE A 101 22.39 11.76 5.13
CA ILE A 101 21.65 13.02 5.08
C ILE A 101 22.51 14.14 5.64
N ASP A 102 22.86 15.13 4.81
CA ASP A 102 23.71 16.24 5.23
C ASP A 102 22.91 17.15 6.17
N ASN A 103 23.49 17.52 7.31
CA ASN A 103 22.85 18.45 8.24
C ASN A 103 23.03 19.90 7.71
N PRO A 104 21.95 20.60 7.34
CA PRO A 104 22.06 21.89 6.66
C PRO A 104 22.49 23.04 7.59
N GLN A 105 22.41 22.87 8.91
CA GLN A 105 22.66 23.95 9.86
C GLN A 105 23.12 23.46 11.25
N PRO A 106 23.85 24.30 12.01
CA PRO A 106 24.14 24.02 13.40
C PRO A 106 22.85 23.83 14.22
N LEU A 107 22.84 22.81 15.07
CA LEU A 107 21.70 22.49 15.93
C LEU A 107 21.81 23.21 17.27
N LYS A 108 20.68 23.71 17.77
CA LYS A 108 20.59 24.29 19.12
C LYS A 108 20.56 23.17 20.16
N SER A 109 20.79 23.50 21.43
CA SER A 109 20.58 22.54 22.53
C SER A 109 19.10 22.14 22.66
N GLY A 110 18.85 20.91 23.08
CA GLY A 110 17.52 20.34 23.28
C GLY A 110 17.21 19.12 22.42
N THR A 111 16.00 18.59 22.57
CA THR A 111 15.48 17.39 21.88
C THR A 111 15.01 17.72 20.47
N HIS A 112 15.49 16.95 19.50
CA HIS A 112 15.15 17.01 18.09
C HIS A 112 14.48 15.70 17.67
N VAL A 113 13.68 15.76 16.61
CA VAL A 113 13.12 14.56 15.95
C VAL A 113 13.63 14.50 14.52
N LEU A 114 14.24 13.38 14.14
CA LEU A 114 14.51 13.07 12.75
C LEU A 114 13.40 12.15 12.25
N SER A 115 12.61 12.60 11.28
CA SER A 115 11.54 11.82 10.66
C SER A 115 11.83 11.58 9.18
N TRP A 116 11.34 10.44 8.69
CA TRP A 116 11.54 10.02 7.30
C TRP A 116 10.29 9.32 6.75
N ARG A 117 10.18 9.38 5.43
CA ARG A 117 9.38 8.49 4.58
C ARG A 117 10.25 8.04 3.43
N VAL A 118 10.24 6.74 3.17
CA VAL A 118 11.00 6.10 2.09
C VAL A 118 10.12 5.10 1.36
N ILE A 119 10.45 4.75 0.12
CA ILE A 119 9.85 3.63 -0.61
C ILE A 119 10.78 2.43 -0.47
N SER A 120 10.26 1.31 0.04
CA SER A 120 10.96 0.01 0.09
C SER A 120 11.15 -0.60 -1.29
N ALA A 121 11.98 -1.63 -1.41
CA ALA A 121 12.23 -2.28 -2.69
C ALA A 121 10.96 -2.93 -3.28
N ASP A 122 9.99 -3.27 -2.44
CA ASP A 122 8.67 -3.76 -2.85
C ASP A 122 7.70 -2.66 -3.35
N GLY A 123 8.10 -1.39 -3.27
CA GLY A 123 7.32 -0.24 -3.70
C GLY A 123 6.36 0.34 -2.66
N HIS A 124 6.34 -0.15 -1.42
CA HIS A 124 5.51 0.42 -0.35
C HIS A 124 6.18 1.63 0.34
N PRO A 125 5.43 2.71 0.59
CA PRO A 125 5.92 3.78 1.46
C PRO A 125 6.00 3.32 2.92
N VAL A 126 7.16 3.52 3.55
CA VAL A 126 7.41 3.26 4.97
C VAL A 126 7.87 4.55 5.63
N GLY A 127 7.24 4.91 6.75
CA GLY A 127 7.57 6.08 7.55
C GLY A 127 8.13 5.70 8.92
N GLY A 128 8.93 6.59 9.49
CA GLY A 128 9.44 6.45 10.85
C GLY A 128 9.99 7.76 11.40
N SER A 129 10.32 7.74 12.68
CA SER A 129 10.96 8.86 13.37
C SER A 129 11.79 8.37 14.54
N LEU A 130 12.83 9.12 14.88
CA LEU A 130 13.64 8.91 16.08
C LEU A 130 13.89 10.24 16.79
N LEU A 131 14.25 10.16 18.07
CA LEU A 131 14.59 11.30 18.92
C LEU A 131 16.09 11.33 19.17
N PHE A 132 16.67 12.53 19.25
CA PHE A 132 18.03 12.73 19.78
C PHE A 132 18.12 14.11 20.42
N SER A 133 19.10 14.33 21.29
CA SER A 133 19.26 15.59 22.03
C SER A 133 20.65 16.16 21.87
N ILE A 134 20.75 17.48 21.81
CA ILE A 134 22.03 18.21 21.82
C ILE A 134 22.21 18.85 23.20
N GLY A 135 23.33 18.56 23.86
CA GLY A 135 23.68 19.02 25.21
C GLY A 135 22.91 18.28 26.30
N ALA A 136 21.60 18.47 26.37
CA ALA A 136 20.71 17.81 27.32
C ALA A 136 19.31 17.58 26.72
N PRO A 137 18.59 16.53 27.14
CA PRO A 137 17.19 16.35 26.78
C PRO A 137 16.33 17.53 27.22
N SER A 138 15.48 18.01 26.33
CA SER A 138 14.36 18.92 26.62
C SER A 138 13.04 18.19 26.43
N GLU A 139 11.93 18.89 26.72
CA GLU A 139 10.61 18.45 26.29
C GLU A 139 10.66 18.10 24.78
N PRO A 140 10.24 16.89 24.38
CA PRO A 140 10.18 16.52 22.98
C PRO A 140 9.28 17.50 22.23
N PRO A 141 9.69 17.98 21.05
CA PRO A 141 8.83 18.85 20.26
C PRO A 141 7.52 18.11 19.96
N ALA A 142 6.40 18.81 20.06
CA ALA A 142 5.09 18.25 19.75
C ALA A 142 5.00 17.96 18.25
N VAL A 143 5.43 16.77 17.83
CA VAL A 143 5.26 16.27 16.47
C VAL A 143 3.90 15.58 16.37
N SER A 144 2.83 16.39 16.41
CA SER A 144 1.51 15.86 16.06
C SER A 144 1.41 15.85 14.54
N GLU A 145 1.43 14.67 13.93
CA GLU A 145 1.04 14.54 12.54
C GLU A 145 -0.45 14.92 12.44
N ALA A 146 -0.72 16.14 11.97
CA ALA A 146 -2.09 16.62 11.83
C ALA A 146 -2.80 15.66 10.86
N VAL A 147 -3.81 14.96 11.37
CA VAL A 147 -4.62 14.08 10.54
C VAL A 147 -5.34 14.93 9.50
N ASP A 148 -4.92 14.84 8.24
CA ASP A 148 -5.62 15.46 7.11
C ASP A 148 -6.89 14.64 6.82
N TRP A 149 -7.94 14.94 7.59
CA TRP A 149 -9.26 14.32 7.47
C TRP A 149 -9.84 14.45 6.05
N PRO A 150 -9.78 15.61 5.37
CA PRO A 150 -10.16 15.72 3.96
C PRO A 150 -9.43 14.72 3.06
N LEU A 151 -8.10 14.64 3.13
CA LEU A 151 -7.32 13.72 2.30
C LEU A 151 -7.68 12.26 2.60
N ARG A 152 -7.73 11.88 3.88
CA ARG A 152 -8.12 10.52 4.30
C ARG A 152 -9.51 10.15 3.81
N SER A 153 -10.47 11.07 3.91
CA SER A 153 -11.83 10.86 3.45
C SER A 153 -11.88 10.69 1.93
N ALA A 154 -11.11 11.49 1.17
CA ALA A 154 -11.00 11.35 -0.27
C ALA A 154 -10.40 10.00 -0.70
N ILE A 155 -9.35 9.53 0.00
CA ILE A 155 -8.74 8.21 -0.23
C ILE A 155 -9.77 7.10 -0.01
N TRP A 156 -10.49 7.14 1.12
CA TRP A 156 -11.52 6.14 1.43
C TRP A 156 -12.69 6.17 0.43
N ALA A 157 -13.18 7.35 0.07
CA ALA A 157 -14.23 7.50 -0.93
C ALA A 157 -13.79 6.92 -2.28
N SER A 158 -12.57 7.26 -2.73
CA SER A 158 -11.98 6.72 -3.95
C SER A 158 -11.87 5.19 -3.91
N LYS A 159 -11.47 4.59 -2.78
CA LYS A 159 -11.47 3.13 -2.60
C LYS A 159 -12.87 2.52 -2.69
N ILE A 160 -13.88 3.15 -2.09
CA ILE A 160 -15.27 2.67 -2.18
C ILE A 160 -15.74 2.66 -3.64
N PHE A 161 -15.53 3.75 -4.38
CA PHE A 161 -15.93 3.81 -5.80
C PHE A 161 -15.14 2.85 -6.68
N LEU A 162 -13.84 2.66 -6.40
CA LEU A 162 -13.03 1.64 -7.05
C LEU A 162 -13.61 0.24 -6.85
N TYR A 163 -13.97 -0.12 -5.61
CA TYR A 163 -14.57 -1.41 -5.29
C TYR A 163 -15.98 -1.56 -5.86
N VAL A 164 -16.78 -0.50 -5.91
CA VAL A 164 -18.06 -0.50 -6.62
C VAL A 164 -17.85 -0.84 -8.10
N GLY A 165 -16.87 -0.21 -8.75
CA GLY A 165 -16.58 -0.53 -10.15
C GLY A 165 -16.03 -1.93 -10.36
N LEU A 166 -15.18 -2.42 -9.46
CA LEU A 166 -14.63 -3.77 -9.59
C LEU A 166 -15.68 -4.85 -9.31
N PHE A 167 -16.38 -4.77 -8.17
CA PHE A 167 -17.33 -5.81 -7.76
C PHE A 167 -18.66 -5.70 -8.49
N LEU A 168 -19.29 -4.53 -8.50
CA LEU A 168 -20.60 -4.34 -9.11
C LEU A 168 -20.49 -4.10 -10.63
N GLY A 169 -19.44 -3.41 -11.07
CA GLY A 169 -19.16 -3.17 -12.48
C GLY A 169 -18.62 -4.41 -13.18
N VAL A 170 -17.38 -4.82 -12.91
CA VAL A 170 -16.77 -6.00 -13.59
C VAL A 170 -17.54 -7.28 -13.27
N GLY A 171 -17.93 -7.50 -12.01
CA GLY A 171 -18.76 -8.65 -11.63
C GLY A 171 -20.16 -8.62 -12.27
N GLY A 172 -20.76 -7.43 -12.40
CA GLY A 172 -22.02 -7.26 -13.12
C GLY A 172 -21.92 -7.54 -14.62
N ALA A 173 -20.82 -7.11 -15.26
CA ALA A 173 -20.56 -7.39 -16.66
C ALA A 173 -20.40 -8.90 -16.92
N PHE A 174 -19.67 -9.59 -16.04
CA PHE A 174 -19.58 -11.05 -16.06
C PHE A 174 -20.96 -11.71 -15.90
N ALA A 175 -21.76 -11.28 -14.93
CA ALA A 175 -23.09 -11.84 -14.70
C ALA A 175 -24.03 -11.61 -15.91
N LEU A 176 -23.98 -10.44 -16.54
CA LEU A 176 -24.76 -10.16 -17.75
C LEU A 176 -24.33 -11.04 -18.92
N ALA A 177 -23.03 -11.23 -19.11
CA ALA A 177 -22.48 -12.03 -20.20
C ALA A 177 -22.77 -13.53 -20.04
N TRP A 178 -22.74 -14.05 -18.81
CA TRP A 178 -22.72 -15.50 -18.57
C TRP A 178 -23.96 -16.06 -17.88
N LEU A 179 -24.70 -15.24 -17.12
CA LEU A 179 -25.82 -15.70 -16.28
C LEU A 179 -27.18 -15.14 -16.74
N ALA A 180 -27.21 -13.94 -17.33
CA ALA A 180 -28.45 -13.22 -17.62
C ALA A 180 -29.13 -13.61 -18.96
N GLY A 181 -28.52 -14.47 -19.77
CA GLY A 181 -29.07 -14.86 -21.08
C GLY A 181 -29.30 -13.67 -22.01
N SER A 182 -30.52 -13.50 -22.53
CA SER A 182 -30.89 -12.36 -23.39
C SER A 182 -31.35 -11.11 -22.62
N ALA A 183 -31.51 -11.19 -21.30
CA ALA A 183 -31.98 -10.07 -20.49
C ALA A 183 -30.83 -9.09 -20.21
N ARG A 184 -30.89 -7.90 -20.83
CA ARG A 184 -29.92 -6.81 -20.59
C ARG A 184 -30.35 -5.84 -19.49
N ALA A 185 -31.25 -6.27 -18.60
CA ALA A 185 -31.69 -5.45 -17.48
C ALA A 185 -30.50 -5.14 -16.55
N GLY A 186 -30.24 -3.87 -16.27
CA GLY A 186 -29.13 -3.44 -15.41
C GLY A 186 -27.84 -3.04 -16.14
N GLN A 187 -27.74 -3.17 -17.47
CA GLN A 187 -26.53 -2.81 -18.22
C GLN A 187 -26.08 -1.36 -17.98
N ARG A 188 -27.00 -0.40 -17.87
CA ARG A 188 -26.69 1.00 -17.56
C ARG A 188 -26.09 1.18 -16.15
N PHE A 189 -26.60 0.42 -15.18
CA PHE A 189 -26.07 0.45 -13.82
C PHE A 189 -24.66 -0.14 -13.78
N VAL A 190 -24.44 -1.27 -14.44
CA VAL A 190 -23.12 -1.90 -14.56
C VAL A 190 -22.13 -0.94 -15.25
N ALA A 191 -22.52 -0.33 -16.37
CA ALA A 191 -21.67 0.64 -17.06
C ALA A 191 -21.34 1.86 -16.17
N ALA A 192 -22.32 2.39 -15.42
CA ALA A 192 -22.09 3.49 -14.49
C ALA A 192 -21.14 3.11 -13.34
N ALA A 193 -21.26 1.89 -12.80
CA ALA A 193 -20.33 1.37 -11.80
C ALA A 193 -18.91 1.23 -12.37
N ILE A 194 -18.75 0.72 -13.59
CA ILE A 194 -17.44 0.61 -14.23
C ILE A 194 -16.81 1.99 -14.46
N LEU A 195 -17.58 2.95 -14.98
CA LEU A 195 -17.11 4.31 -15.22
C LEU A 195 -16.72 5.02 -13.92
N SER A 196 -17.49 4.84 -12.84
CA SER A 196 -17.11 5.38 -11.53
C SER A 196 -15.83 4.74 -11.00
N GLY A 197 -15.65 3.43 -11.22
CA GLY A 197 -14.40 2.72 -10.92
C GLY A 197 -13.19 3.27 -11.68
N LEU A 198 -13.33 3.56 -12.99
CA LEU A 198 -12.23 4.10 -13.82
C LEU A 198 -11.78 5.48 -13.37
N VAL A 199 -12.74 6.35 -13.02
CA VAL A 199 -12.44 7.68 -12.46
C VAL A 199 -11.79 7.53 -11.09
N ALA A 200 -12.34 6.66 -10.24
CA ALA A 200 -11.86 6.46 -8.89
C ALA A 200 -10.46 5.84 -8.84
N SER A 201 -10.15 4.84 -9.67
CA SER A 201 -8.81 4.24 -9.77
C SER A 201 -7.76 5.27 -10.18
N SER A 202 -8.07 6.10 -11.18
CA SER A 202 -7.18 7.15 -11.65
C SER A 202 -6.95 8.20 -10.56
N LEU A 203 -8.02 8.68 -9.91
CA LEU A 203 -7.92 9.64 -8.81
C LEU A 203 -7.15 9.08 -7.61
N SER A 204 -7.34 7.79 -7.29
CA SER A 204 -6.68 7.13 -6.17
C SER A 204 -5.16 7.22 -6.24
N LEU A 205 -4.59 7.21 -7.45
CA LEU A 205 -3.15 7.29 -7.68
C LEU A 205 -2.57 8.63 -7.21
N GLY A 206 -3.24 9.75 -7.56
CA GLY A 206 -2.85 11.08 -7.11
C GLY A 206 -3.05 11.24 -5.60
N LEU A 207 -4.15 10.73 -5.05
CA LEU A 207 -4.42 10.78 -3.61
C LEU A 207 -3.37 9.98 -2.80
N GLN A 208 -2.96 8.82 -3.30
CA GLN A 208 -1.89 8.02 -2.67
C GLN A 208 -0.53 8.71 -2.77
N GLY A 209 -0.26 9.43 -3.87
CA GLY A 209 0.93 10.27 -4.00
C GLY A 209 0.98 11.44 -3.00
N LEU A 210 -0.18 12.06 -2.71
CA LEU A 210 -0.29 13.10 -1.68
C LEU A 210 0.03 12.53 -0.30
N ASP A 211 -0.57 11.38 0.02
CA ASP A 211 -0.36 10.68 1.29
C ASP A 211 1.13 10.31 1.48
N ALA A 212 1.75 9.72 0.45
CA ALA A 212 3.16 9.34 0.46
C ALA A 212 4.09 10.54 0.73
N LEU A 213 3.78 11.71 0.17
CA LEU A 213 4.56 12.93 0.36
C LEU A 213 4.13 13.77 1.57
N GLY A 214 3.04 13.41 2.25
CA GLY A 214 2.44 14.24 3.31
C GLY A 214 1.98 15.60 2.79
N ALA A 215 1.54 15.67 1.53
CA ALA A 215 1.15 16.91 0.86
C ALA A 215 -0.37 17.16 0.97
N PRO A 216 -0.81 18.43 1.06
CA PRO A 216 -2.23 18.77 1.13
C PRO A 216 -2.95 18.56 -0.21
N LEU A 217 -4.28 18.40 -0.17
CA LEU A 217 -5.12 18.23 -1.37
C LEU A 217 -4.94 19.30 -2.46
N SER A 218 -4.57 20.54 -2.09
CA SER A 218 -4.31 21.63 -3.03
C SER A 218 -3.16 21.32 -3.99
N HIS A 219 -2.26 20.39 -3.64
CA HIS A 219 -1.11 20.02 -4.46
C HIS A 219 -1.43 18.90 -5.47
N LEU A 220 -2.67 18.38 -5.51
CA LEU A 220 -3.05 17.24 -6.36
C LEU A 220 -2.69 17.42 -7.84
N ALA A 221 -2.72 18.66 -8.35
CA ALA A 221 -2.39 18.94 -9.76
C ALA A 221 -0.88 18.93 -10.07
N GLN A 222 0.00 18.83 -9.06
CA GLN A 222 1.44 18.85 -9.26
C GLN A 222 1.93 17.50 -9.79
N SER A 223 2.83 17.54 -10.78
CA SER A 223 3.35 16.33 -11.44
C SER A 223 4.10 15.39 -10.50
N VAL A 224 4.75 15.93 -9.47
CA VAL A 224 5.50 15.13 -8.47
C VAL A 224 4.58 14.19 -7.69
N ILE A 225 3.33 14.58 -7.42
CA ILE A 225 2.35 13.77 -6.72
C ILE A 225 2.04 12.50 -7.52
N TRP A 226 1.72 12.66 -8.79
CA TRP A 226 1.38 11.56 -9.69
C TRP A 226 2.56 10.65 -9.97
N ARG A 227 3.75 11.22 -10.16
CA ARG A 227 4.99 10.44 -10.30
C ARG A 227 5.29 9.61 -9.05
N THR A 228 5.06 10.18 -7.87
CA THR A 228 5.24 9.45 -6.61
C THR A 228 4.25 8.30 -6.50
N GLY A 229 2.96 8.54 -6.77
CA GLY A 229 1.96 7.47 -6.80
C GLY A 229 2.32 6.34 -7.77
N LEU A 230 2.75 6.68 -8.99
CA LEU A 230 3.21 5.72 -10.01
C LEU A 230 4.48 4.96 -9.60
N GLY A 231 5.36 5.57 -8.82
CA GLY A 231 6.59 4.96 -8.33
C GLY A 231 6.38 3.94 -7.21
N THR A 232 5.17 3.82 -6.67
CA THR A 232 4.82 2.83 -5.65
C THR A 232 4.25 1.54 -6.26
N SER A 233 4.20 0.47 -5.46
CA SER A 233 3.49 -0.78 -5.79
C SER A 233 2.02 -0.55 -6.15
N PHE A 234 1.40 0.50 -5.61
CA PHE A 234 0.02 0.87 -5.89
C PHE A 234 -0.23 1.26 -7.35
N GLY A 235 0.79 1.79 -8.05
CA GLY A 235 0.70 2.10 -9.48
C GLY A 235 0.32 0.88 -10.33
N TRP A 236 0.88 -0.29 -10.00
CA TRP A 236 0.53 -1.55 -10.66
C TRP A 236 -0.89 -2.00 -10.35
N THR A 237 -1.34 -1.83 -9.10
CA THR A 237 -2.73 -2.10 -8.70
C THR A 237 -3.72 -1.27 -9.52
N VAL A 238 -3.44 0.03 -9.69
CA VAL A 238 -4.26 0.93 -10.51
C VAL A 238 -4.27 0.50 -11.97
N LEU A 239 -3.11 0.12 -12.53
CA LEU A 239 -3.02 -0.36 -13.91
C LEU A 239 -3.88 -1.61 -14.15
N VAL A 240 -3.76 -2.63 -13.27
CA VAL A 240 -4.56 -3.87 -13.37
C VAL A 240 -6.04 -3.56 -13.23
N ALA A 241 -6.43 -2.68 -12.29
CA ALA A 241 -7.81 -2.27 -12.12
C ALA A 241 -8.35 -1.55 -13.37
N LEU A 242 -7.59 -0.63 -13.96
CA LEU A 242 -7.96 0.07 -15.20
C LEU A 242 -8.17 -0.91 -16.35
N ILE A 243 -7.31 -1.91 -16.51
CA ILE A 243 -7.46 -2.96 -17.53
C ILE A 243 -8.74 -3.77 -17.28
N ALA A 244 -8.96 -4.25 -16.05
CA ALA A 244 -10.15 -5.03 -15.71
C ALA A 244 -11.46 -4.25 -15.96
N LEU A 245 -11.49 -2.99 -15.53
CA LEU A 245 -12.63 -2.09 -15.74
C LEU A 245 -12.83 -1.78 -17.23
N GLY A 246 -11.75 -1.52 -17.98
CA GLY A 246 -11.80 -1.27 -19.42
C GLY A 246 -12.34 -2.47 -20.20
N LEU A 247 -11.84 -3.68 -19.91
CA LEU A 247 -12.35 -4.93 -20.50
C LEU A 247 -13.82 -5.17 -20.12
N GLY A 248 -14.18 -4.91 -18.86
CA GLY A 248 -15.57 -4.97 -18.40
C GLY A 248 -16.46 -4.03 -19.21
N LEU A 249 -16.04 -2.79 -19.46
CA LEU A 249 -16.80 -1.82 -20.24
C LEU A 249 -16.97 -2.26 -21.69
N LEU A 250 -15.89 -2.75 -22.32
CA LEU A 250 -15.91 -3.24 -23.70
C LEU A 250 -16.83 -4.45 -23.87
N SER A 251 -16.96 -5.31 -22.85
CA SER A 251 -17.88 -6.46 -22.90
C SER A 251 -19.37 -6.06 -22.92
N LEU A 252 -19.68 -4.81 -22.58
CA LEU A 252 -21.04 -4.25 -22.63
C LEU A 252 -21.35 -3.56 -23.97
N ALA A 253 -20.37 -3.36 -24.84
CA ALA A 253 -20.55 -2.78 -26.18
C ALA A 253 -21.11 -3.83 -27.16
#